data_AF-K3XD24-F1
#
_entry.id   AF-K3XD24-F1
#
_cell.length_a   1.000
_cell.length_b   1.000
_cell.length_c   1.000
_cell.angle_alpha   90.00
_cell.angle_beta   90.00
_cell.angle_gamma   90.00
#
_symmetry.space_group_name_H-M   'P 1'
#
loop_
_entity.id
_entity.type
_entity.pdbx_description
1 polymer ?
#
loop_
_entity_poly.entity_id
_entity_poly.type
_entity_poly.pdbx_seq_one_letter_code
_entity_poly.pdbx_strand_id
1 'polypeptide(L)'
;MSSGISWARLWRSYPGLIFTAVFFPLVGFAGFSTAVVFWLNLSFVILYHAYLGQLLAYALPSAEVAVLVGMLVTSICFLFMGFVPPASAIPSGYKWLYNIIPHRYSLAVLVALVFTDCPSDTTFDSATGAFINVGTELGCQPLQNTPIAYGNITVKEFIEDVFEMKHDDLWTNFAVVVGITVLFRVLALLSLRFINHRKS
;
A
#
# COMPACT_ATOMS: atom_id res chain seq x y z
N MET A 1 -27.21 -21.78 17.15
CA MET A 1 -26.72 -20.88 16.08
C MET A 1 -25.66 -19.94 16.66
N SER A 2 -24.43 -20.42 16.93
CA SER A 2 -23.35 -19.56 17.49
C SER A 2 -21.91 -19.95 17.13
N SER A 3 -21.67 -20.92 16.25
CA SER A 3 -20.30 -21.38 15.91
C SER A 3 -19.73 -20.81 14.60
N GLY A 4 -20.53 -20.18 13.74
CA GLY A 4 -20.08 -19.70 12.43
C GLY A 4 -19.28 -18.39 12.42
N ILE A 5 -19.26 -17.66 13.54
CA ILE A 5 -18.72 -16.28 13.59
C ILE A 5 -17.20 -16.25 13.87
N SER A 6 -16.63 -17.32 14.45
CA SER A 6 -15.19 -17.37 14.80
C SER A 6 -14.30 -17.59 13.57
N TRP A 7 -14.67 -18.56 12.72
CA TRP A 7 -13.88 -18.95 11.55
C TRP A 7 -13.86 -17.88 10.45
N ALA A 8 -14.98 -17.19 10.22
CA ALA A 8 -15.06 -16.10 9.24
C ALA A 8 -14.23 -14.86 9.63
N ARG A 9 -14.02 -14.63 10.94
CA ARG A 9 -13.13 -13.57 11.44
C ARG A 9 -11.65 -13.96 11.35
N LEU A 10 -11.31 -15.20 11.71
CA LEU A 10 -9.94 -15.72 11.64
C LEU A 10 -9.43 -15.88 10.19
N TRP A 11 -10.31 -16.26 9.25
CA TRP A 11 -9.96 -16.41 7.83
C TRP A 11 -9.55 -15.09 7.16
N ARG A 12 -9.93 -13.93 7.71
CA ARG A 12 -9.74 -12.64 7.04
C ARG A 12 -8.33 -12.05 7.19
N SER A 13 -7.55 -12.51 8.18
CA SER A 13 -6.19 -12.02 8.48
C SER A 13 -5.08 -13.04 8.21
N TYR A 14 -5.43 -14.33 8.21
CA TYR A 14 -4.49 -15.43 7.97
C TYR A 14 -3.84 -15.44 6.56
N PRO A 15 -4.53 -15.08 5.47
CA PRO A 15 -3.95 -15.09 4.12
C PRO A 15 -2.76 -14.15 3.96
N GLY A 16 -2.81 -12.96 4.59
CA GLY A 16 -1.72 -11.99 4.54
C GLY A 16 -0.44 -12.52 5.21
N LEU A 17 -0.59 -13.29 6.30
CA LEU A 17 0.53 -13.88 7.01
C LEU A 17 1.20 -14.96 6.16
N ILE A 18 0.40 -15.88 5.59
CA ILE A 18 0.92 -16.93 4.71
C ILE A 18 1.61 -16.32 3.50
N PHE A 19 0.96 -15.35 2.85
CA PHE A 19 1.55 -14.67 1.70
C PHE A 19 2.89 -14.04 2.06
N THR A 20 2.96 -13.30 3.18
CA THR A 20 4.21 -12.68 3.62
C THR A 20 5.28 -13.73 3.94
N ALA A 21 4.93 -14.80 4.64
CA ALA A 21 5.87 -15.86 5.01
C ALA A 21 6.52 -16.55 3.79
N VAL A 22 5.80 -16.63 2.66
CA VAL A 22 6.31 -17.22 1.42
C VAL A 22 6.98 -16.17 0.53
N PHE A 23 6.29 -15.05 0.25
CA PHE A 23 6.73 -14.04 -0.70
C PHE A 23 7.96 -13.27 -0.20
N PHE A 24 7.98 -12.86 1.07
CA PHE A 24 9.02 -12.01 1.63
C PHE A 24 10.43 -12.63 1.49
N PRO A 25 10.68 -13.90 1.86
CA PRO A 25 11.98 -14.53 1.60
C PRO A 25 12.20 -14.87 0.13
N LEU A 26 11.14 -15.18 -0.64
CA LEU A 26 11.25 -15.54 -2.07
C LEU A 26 11.87 -14.40 -2.90
N VAL A 27 11.53 -13.16 -2.59
CA VAL A 27 12.08 -11.98 -3.27
C VAL A 27 13.38 -11.46 -2.64
N GLY A 28 13.87 -12.12 -1.59
CA GLY A 28 15.12 -11.76 -0.91
C GLY A 28 15.01 -10.62 0.10
N PHE A 29 13.80 -10.27 0.56
CA PHE A 29 13.65 -9.28 1.64
C PHE A 29 14.08 -9.88 2.99
N ALA A 30 14.71 -9.05 3.82
CA ALA A 30 15.24 -9.45 5.12
C ALA A 30 14.69 -8.58 6.26
N GLY A 31 14.87 -9.05 7.49
CA GLY A 31 14.46 -8.33 8.70
C GLY A 31 13.11 -8.78 9.27
N PHE A 32 13.12 -9.22 10.53
CA PHE A 32 11.90 -9.67 11.22
C PHE A 32 10.92 -8.51 11.46
N SER A 33 11.42 -7.35 11.92
CA SER A 33 10.58 -6.17 12.15
C SER A 33 9.90 -5.73 10.85
N THR A 34 10.67 -5.64 9.76
CA THR A 34 10.18 -5.28 8.42
C THR A 34 9.12 -6.26 7.93
N ALA A 35 9.33 -7.57 8.08
CA ALA A 35 8.35 -8.59 7.72
C ALA A 35 7.03 -8.47 8.51
N VAL A 36 7.11 -8.15 9.81
CA VAL A 36 5.92 -7.94 10.65
C VAL A 36 5.13 -6.72 10.20
N VAL A 37 5.78 -5.58 9.96
CA VAL A 37 5.08 -4.36 9.49
C VAL A 37 4.51 -4.57 8.08
N PHE A 38 5.26 -5.23 7.20
CA PHE A 38 4.79 -5.61 5.86
C PHE A 38 3.52 -6.45 5.92
N TRP A 39 3.51 -7.50 6.75
CA TRP A 39 2.34 -8.34 6.98
C TRP A 39 1.16 -7.56 7.54
N LEU A 40 1.38 -6.71 8.55
CA LEU A 40 0.31 -5.92 9.15
C LEU A 40 -0.31 -4.96 8.13
N ASN A 41 0.51 -4.25 7.36
CA ASN A 41 0.03 -3.35 6.32
C ASN A 41 -0.82 -4.10 5.28
N LEU A 42 -0.34 -5.23 4.76
CA LEU A 42 -1.10 -6.11 3.86
C LEU A 42 -2.43 -6.56 4.48
N SER A 43 -2.41 -6.94 5.76
CA SER A 43 -3.60 -7.37 6.47
C SER A 43 -4.64 -6.24 6.57
N PHE A 44 -4.20 -5.01 6.85
CA PHE A 44 -5.11 -3.85 6.86
C PHE A 44 -5.68 -3.56 5.47
N VAL A 45 -4.90 -3.69 4.40
CA VAL A 45 -5.40 -3.53 3.02
C VAL A 45 -6.44 -4.59 2.67
N ILE A 46 -6.20 -5.86 3.03
CA ILE A 46 -7.16 -6.95 2.83
C ILE A 46 -8.46 -6.64 3.60
N LEU A 47 -8.36 -6.18 4.84
CA LEU A 47 -9.51 -5.78 5.64
C LEU A 47 -10.26 -4.59 5.03
N TYR A 48 -9.54 -3.57 4.57
CA TYR A 48 -10.11 -2.41 3.87
C TYR A 48 -10.95 -2.85 2.66
N HIS A 49 -10.38 -3.68 1.78
CA HIS A 49 -11.10 -4.22 0.61
C HIS A 49 -12.35 -4.99 1.03
N ALA A 50 -12.21 -5.80 2.07
CA ALA A 50 -13.31 -6.62 2.55
C ALA A 50 -14.40 -5.81 3.28
N TYR A 51 -14.09 -4.61 3.79
CA TYR A 51 -15.06 -3.66 4.35
C TYR A 51 -15.69 -2.78 3.27
N LEU A 52 -14.93 -2.40 2.24
CA LEU A 52 -15.47 -1.74 1.05
C LEU A 52 -16.53 -2.65 0.38
N GLY A 53 -16.23 -3.93 0.20
CA GLY A 53 -17.19 -4.89 -0.35
C GLY A 53 -18.46 -5.02 0.51
N GLN A 54 -18.33 -5.02 1.85
CA GLN A 54 -19.47 -5.03 2.76
C GLN A 54 -20.29 -3.74 2.66
N LEU A 55 -19.64 -2.58 2.65
CA LEU A 55 -20.28 -1.28 2.50
C LEU A 55 -21.12 -1.24 1.22
N LEU A 56 -20.53 -1.65 0.09
CA LEU A 56 -21.22 -1.66 -1.20
C LEU A 56 -22.39 -2.65 -1.21
N ALA A 57 -22.21 -3.84 -0.65
CA ALA A 57 -23.28 -4.84 -0.55
C ALA A 57 -24.48 -4.38 0.29
N TYR A 58 -24.25 -3.56 1.32
CA TYR A 58 -25.31 -3.00 2.15
C TYR A 58 -25.93 -1.73 1.57
N ALA A 59 -25.12 -0.90 0.89
CA ALA A 59 -25.58 0.37 0.35
C ALA A 59 -26.37 0.21 -0.96
N LEU A 60 -25.99 -0.75 -1.81
CA LEU A 60 -26.54 -0.88 -3.17
C LEU A 60 -27.72 -1.87 -3.22
N PRO A 61 -28.66 -1.68 -4.18
CA PRO A 61 -29.92 -2.42 -4.21
C PRO A 61 -29.77 -3.87 -4.68
N SER A 62 -28.67 -4.22 -5.36
CA SER A 62 -28.39 -5.59 -5.82
C SER A 62 -26.91 -5.93 -5.72
N ALA A 63 -26.62 -7.23 -5.58
CA ALA A 63 -25.26 -7.75 -5.50
C ALA A 63 -24.48 -7.51 -6.80
N GLU A 64 -25.14 -7.61 -7.96
CA GLU A 64 -24.53 -7.37 -9.27
C GLU A 64 -24.04 -5.93 -9.40
N VAL A 65 -24.87 -4.95 -9.02
CA VAL A 65 -24.48 -3.53 -9.05
C VAL A 65 -23.34 -3.27 -8.07
N ALA A 66 -23.35 -3.89 -6.89
CA ALA A 66 -22.26 -3.76 -5.92
C ALA A 66 -20.91 -4.25 -6.45
N VAL A 67 -20.90 -5.38 -7.18
CA VAL A 67 -19.68 -5.90 -7.80
C VAL A 67 -19.18 -4.97 -8.90
N LEU A 68 -20.06 -4.49 -9.79
CA LEU A 68 -19.69 -3.56 -10.86
C LEU A 68 -19.09 -2.25 -10.32
N VAL A 69 -19.75 -1.64 -9.34
CA VAL A 69 -19.26 -0.41 -8.70
C VAL A 69 -17.95 -0.67 -7.95
N GLY A 70 -17.83 -1.79 -7.24
CA GLY A 70 -16.62 -2.15 -6.53
C GLY A 70 -15.41 -2.31 -7.45
N MET A 71 -15.59 -2.97 -8.60
CA MET A 71 -14.54 -3.10 -9.61
C MET A 71 -14.14 -1.76 -10.22
N LEU A 72 -15.12 -0.89 -10.51
CA LEU A 72 -14.86 0.45 -11.04
C LEU A 72 -14.04 1.29 -10.04
N VAL A 73 -14.50 1.37 -8.79
CA VAL A 73 -13.83 2.15 -7.73
C VAL A 73 -12.42 1.62 -7.51
N THR A 74 -12.26 0.31 -7.42
CA THR A 74 -10.94 -0.31 -7.21
C THR A 74 -10.00 -0.01 -8.38
N SER A 75 -10.47 -0.13 -9.63
CA SER A 75 -9.67 0.17 -10.82
C SER A 75 -9.18 1.62 -10.84
N ILE A 76 -10.06 2.57 -10.52
CA ILE A 76 -9.70 3.99 -10.44
C ILE A 76 -8.64 4.21 -9.35
N CYS A 77 -8.84 3.65 -8.15
CA CYS A 77 -7.86 3.75 -7.08
C CYS A 77 -6.51 3.14 -7.46
N PHE A 78 -6.49 2.01 -8.16
CA PHE A 78 -5.24 1.39 -8.62
C PHE A 78 -4.50 2.23 -9.65
N LEU A 79 -5.23 2.85 -10.59
CA LEU A 79 -4.64 3.69 -11.64
C LEU A 79 -3.92 4.92 -11.06
N PHE A 80 -4.46 5.49 -10.00
CA PHE A 80 -4.00 6.75 -9.42
C PHE A 80 -3.30 6.59 -8.06
N MET A 81 -2.81 5.40 -7.71
CA MET A 81 -2.08 5.19 -6.45
C MET A 81 -0.64 5.74 -6.45
N GLY A 82 -0.17 6.27 -7.58
CA GLY A 82 1.16 6.89 -7.72
C GLY A 82 2.28 5.96 -8.21
N PHE A 83 1.95 4.80 -8.79
CA PHE A 83 2.92 3.89 -9.40
C PHE A 83 2.92 3.95 -10.94
N VAL A 84 1.74 3.87 -11.57
CA VAL A 84 1.63 3.85 -13.05
C VAL A 84 1.92 5.23 -13.62
N PRO A 85 1.16 6.29 -13.29
CA PRO A 85 1.77 7.61 -13.23
C PRO A 85 2.60 7.66 -11.94
N PRO A 86 3.92 7.88 -12.03
CA PRO A 86 4.72 8.15 -10.84
C PRO A 86 4.18 9.41 -10.15
N ALA A 87 4.24 9.44 -8.82
CA ALA A 87 3.63 10.54 -8.04
C ALA A 87 4.13 11.92 -8.47
N SER A 88 5.41 12.04 -8.85
CA SER A 88 6.01 13.29 -9.34
C SER A 88 5.41 13.79 -10.67
N ALA A 89 4.86 12.89 -11.48
CA ALA A 89 4.25 13.23 -12.77
C ALA A 89 2.75 13.52 -12.68
N ILE A 90 2.13 13.43 -11.49
CA ILE A 90 0.70 13.71 -11.31
C ILE A 90 0.47 15.22 -11.39
N PRO A 91 -0.34 15.72 -12.34
CA PRO A 91 -0.63 17.16 -12.44
C PRO A 91 -1.27 17.71 -11.16
N SER A 92 -0.97 18.95 -10.81
CA SER A 92 -1.46 19.60 -9.58
C SER A 92 -2.99 19.52 -9.44
N GLY A 93 -3.73 19.68 -10.53
CA GLY A 93 -5.20 19.58 -10.56
C GLY A 93 -5.76 18.20 -10.22
N TYR A 94 -4.98 17.12 -10.35
CA TYR A 94 -5.36 15.75 -9.98
C TYR A 94 -4.72 15.27 -8.67
N LYS A 95 -3.88 16.09 -8.04
CA LYS A 95 -3.17 15.71 -6.80
C LYS A 95 -4.13 15.48 -5.62
N TRP A 96 -5.31 16.11 -5.62
CA TRP A 96 -6.36 15.82 -4.64
C TRP A 96 -6.89 14.39 -4.73
N LEU A 97 -7.03 13.85 -5.95
CA LEU A 97 -7.51 12.49 -6.17
C LEU A 97 -6.48 11.48 -5.64
N TYR A 98 -5.20 11.72 -5.95
CA TYR A 98 -4.07 10.99 -5.37
C TYR A 98 -4.06 11.02 -3.83
N ASN A 99 -4.44 12.14 -3.20
CA ASN A 99 -4.55 12.25 -1.74
C ASN A 99 -5.70 11.45 -1.11
N ILE A 100 -6.77 11.15 -1.84
CA ILE A 100 -7.92 10.41 -1.28
C ILE A 100 -7.74 8.90 -1.40
N ILE A 101 -6.91 8.44 -2.34
CA ILE A 101 -6.77 7.02 -2.68
C ILE A 101 -6.10 6.26 -1.53
N PRO A 102 -6.79 5.28 -0.90
CA PRO A 102 -6.21 4.52 0.21
C PRO A 102 -5.00 3.68 -0.20
N HIS A 103 -5.01 3.14 -1.41
CA HIS A 103 -3.97 2.26 -1.95
C HIS A 103 -2.60 2.93 -2.03
N ARG A 104 -2.57 4.25 -2.26
CA ARG A 104 -1.34 5.05 -2.24
C ARG A 104 -0.58 4.85 -0.94
N TYR A 105 -1.27 5.01 0.19
CA TYR A 105 -0.65 4.99 1.50
C TYR A 105 -0.07 3.62 1.81
N SER A 106 -0.81 2.57 1.46
CA SER A 106 -0.28 1.21 1.57
C SER A 106 0.93 0.98 0.68
N LEU A 107 0.88 1.41 -0.59
CA LEU A 107 2.01 1.24 -1.50
C LEU A 107 3.25 1.97 -0.95
N ALA A 108 3.08 3.21 -0.51
CA ALA A 108 4.13 4.00 0.11
C ALA A 108 4.74 3.29 1.32
N VAL A 109 3.92 2.69 2.19
CA VAL A 109 4.41 1.88 3.32
C VAL A 109 5.23 0.68 2.86
N LEU A 110 4.71 -0.14 1.93
CA LEU A 110 5.41 -1.33 1.47
C LEU A 110 6.74 -1.00 0.79
N VAL A 111 6.74 0.04 -0.04
CA VAL A 111 7.93 0.52 -0.75
C VAL A 111 8.93 1.11 0.23
N ALA A 112 8.49 1.97 1.14
CA ALA A 112 9.37 2.64 2.09
C ALA A 112 10.02 1.67 3.09
N LEU A 113 9.29 0.62 3.49
CA LEU A 113 9.81 -0.42 4.39
C LEU A 113 11.01 -1.18 3.82
N VAL A 114 11.02 -1.38 2.50
CA VAL A 114 11.95 -2.32 1.86
C VAL A 114 13.03 -1.61 1.06
N PHE A 115 12.67 -0.51 0.40
CA PHE A 115 13.52 0.12 -0.61
C PHE A 115 14.02 1.51 -0.24
N THR A 116 13.60 2.09 0.89
CA THR A 116 14.09 3.39 1.33
C THR A 116 14.70 3.38 2.73
N ASP A 117 14.76 2.21 3.39
CA ASP A 117 15.57 2.04 4.58
C ASP A 117 17.06 1.92 4.18
N CYS A 118 17.85 2.90 4.61
CA CYS A 118 19.28 2.94 4.36
C CYS A 118 19.99 3.66 5.52
N PRO A 119 20.56 2.92 6.48
CA PRO A 119 21.21 3.49 7.66
C PRO A 119 22.54 4.21 7.36
N SER A 120 23.20 3.83 6.26
CA SER A 120 24.45 4.42 5.79
C SER A 120 24.21 5.11 4.45
N ASP A 121 24.18 6.45 4.45
CA ASP A 121 23.95 7.22 3.22
C ASP A 121 25.04 6.89 2.18
N THR A 122 24.63 6.13 1.17
CA THR A 122 25.48 5.75 0.05
C THR A 122 25.54 6.92 -0.91
N THR A 123 26.73 7.46 -1.15
CA THR A 123 26.91 8.64 -2.01
C THR A 123 27.79 8.31 -3.20
N PHE A 124 27.50 8.97 -4.32
CA PHE A 124 28.33 8.87 -5.52
C PHE A 124 29.49 9.85 -5.42
N ASP A 125 30.73 9.34 -5.41
CA ASP A 125 31.92 10.16 -5.46
C ASP A 125 32.34 10.41 -6.92
N SER A 126 32.23 11.67 -7.35
CA SER A 126 32.57 12.09 -8.70
C SER A 126 34.08 12.07 -8.99
N ALA A 127 34.93 12.07 -7.96
CA ALA A 127 36.38 12.00 -8.12
C ALA A 127 36.87 10.58 -8.43
N THR A 128 36.24 9.57 -7.81
CA THR A 128 36.58 8.14 -8.02
C THR A 128 35.69 7.45 -9.05
N GLY A 129 34.55 8.07 -9.40
CA GLY A 129 33.57 7.50 -10.32
C GLY A 129 32.82 6.30 -9.73
N ALA A 130 32.80 6.16 -8.40
CA ALA A 130 32.27 5.02 -7.70
C ALA A 130 31.36 5.43 -6.53
N PHE A 131 30.43 4.54 -6.16
CA PHE A 131 29.62 4.70 -4.95
C PHE A 131 30.45 4.32 -3.72
N ILE A 132 30.45 5.21 -2.72
CA ILE A 132 31.11 4.99 -1.43
C ILE A 132 30.06 4.67 -0.36
N ASN A 133 30.47 3.91 0.66
CA ASN A 133 29.60 3.50 1.79
C ASN A 133 28.34 2.72 1.39
N VAL A 134 28.44 1.86 0.37
CA VAL A 134 27.33 1.02 -0.09
C VAL A 134 26.90 0.05 1.02
N GLY A 135 25.72 0.30 1.58
CA GLY A 135 25.10 -0.57 2.58
C GLY A 135 24.57 -1.87 1.98
N THR A 136 24.34 -2.90 2.82
CA THR A 136 23.75 -4.18 2.38
C THR A 136 22.27 -4.10 2.07
N GLU A 137 21.59 -3.07 2.57
CA GLU A 137 20.15 -2.88 2.36
C GLU A 137 19.83 -2.48 0.93
N LEU A 138 18.67 -2.91 0.43
CA LEU A 138 18.26 -2.71 -0.96
C LEU A 138 18.18 -1.23 -1.34
N GLY A 139 17.76 -0.36 -0.41
CA GLY A 139 17.68 1.08 -0.65
C GLY A 139 19.05 1.75 -0.84
N CYS A 140 20.10 1.20 -0.24
CA CYS A 140 21.47 1.71 -0.34
C CYS A 140 22.18 1.28 -1.64
N GLN A 141 21.60 0.34 -2.40
CA GLN A 141 22.24 -0.17 -3.60
C GLN A 141 22.16 0.86 -4.75
N PRO A 142 23.20 0.95 -5.60
CA PRO A 142 23.15 1.78 -6.79
C PRO A 142 22.12 1.23 -7.78
N LEU A 143 21.31 2.12 -8.35
CA LEU A 143 20.28 1.72 -9.30
C LEU A 143 20.93 1.30 -10.63
N GLN A 144 20.63 0.09 -11.08
CA GLN A 144 21.15 -0.43 -12.35
C GLN A 144 20.23 -0.04 -13.52
N ASN A 145 20.82 0.18 -14.70
CA ASN A 145 20.10 0.53 -15.92
C ASN A 145 19.23 1.79 -15.80
N THR A 146 19.72 2.81 -15.09
CA THR A 146 19.02 4.09 -14.98
C THR A 146 18.86 4.75 -16.35
N PRO A 147 17.67 5.33 -16.65
CA PRO A 147 17.55 6.21 -17.79
C PRO A 147 18.54 7.37 -17.67
N ILE A 148 19.12 7.80 -18.79
CA ILE A 148 20.17 8.84 -18.86
C ILE A 148 19.74 10.13 -18.13
N ALA A 149 18.44 10.40 -18.03
CA ALA A 149 17.87 11.55 -17.34
C ALA A 149 18.15 11.58 -15.82
N TYR A 150 18.36 10.43 -15.17
CA TYR A 150 18.50 10.33 -13.72
C TYR A 150 19.95 10.15 -13.25
N GLY A 151 20.86 9.75 -14.14
CA GLY A 151 22.28 9.63 -13.82
C GLY A 151 22.59 8.53 -12.77
N ASN A 152 23.60 8.81 -11.93
CA ASN A 152 24.12 7.88 -10.92
C ASN A 152 23.42 8.12 -9.59
N ILE A 153 22.34 7.38 -9.35
CA ILE A 153 21.53 7.48 -8.14
C ILE A 153 21.32 6.10 -7.50
N THR A 154 20.98 6.10 -6.22
CA THR A 154 20.62 4.90 -5.46
C THR A 154 19.14 4.53 -5.66
N VAL A 155 18.78 3.32 -5.25
CA VAL A 155 17.38 2.86 -5.25
C VAL A 155 16.50 3.77 -4.38
N LYS A 156 16.99 4.17 -3.21
CA LYS A 156 16.29 5.09 -2.29
C LYS A 156 15.99 6.42 -2.98
N GLU A 157 17.02 7.08 -3.53
CA GLU A 157 16.88 8.39 -4.18
C GLU A 157 15.89 8.34 -5.35
N PHE A 158 15.98 7.30 -6.18
CA PHE A 158 15.03 7.12 -7.27
C PHE A 158 13.58 7.04 -6.78
N ILE A 159 13.33 6.29 -5.72
CA ILE A 159 11.99 6.09 -5.18
C ILE A 159 11.44 7.37 -4.54
N GLU A 160 12.28 8.10 -3.82
CA GLU A 160 11.90 9.35 -3.19
C GLU A 160 11.62 10.45 -4.23
N ASP A 161 12.40 10.51 -5.31
CA ASP A 161 12.25 11.53 -6.36
C ASP A 161 11.12 11.20 -7.35
N VAL A 162 10.99 9.94 -7.76
CA VAL A 162 10.01 9.54 -8.79
C VAL A 162 8.65 9.23 -8.17
N PHE A 163 8.62 8.43 -7.10
CA PHE A 163 7.38 7.95 -6.50
C PHE A 163 6.93 8.79 -5.29
N GLU A 164 7.72 9.77 -4.83
CA GLU A 164 7.44 10.57 -3.62
C GLU A 164 7.19 9.69 -2.37
N MET A 165 7.81 8.50 -2.30
CA MET A 165 7.61 7.52 -1.21
C MET A 165 8.82 7.51 -0.27
N LYS A 166 8.73 8.25 0.84
CA LYS A 166 9.84 8.44 1.79
C LYS A 166 9.77 7.49 2.98
N HIS A 167 10.94 7.16 3.54
CA HIS A 167 11.00 6.40 4.79
C HIS A 167 10.45 7.19 5.99
N ASP A 168 10.67 8.50 6.02
CA ASP A 168 10.22 9.38 7.13
C ASP A 168 8.69 9.39 7.29
N ASP A 169 7.94 9.24 6.19
CA ASP A 169 6.48 9.25 6.19
C ASP A 169 5.88 7.86 6.48
N LEU A 170 6.70 6.84 6.71
CA LEU A 170 6.28 5.44 6.88
C LEU A 170 5.16 5.29 7.90
N TRP A 171 5.39 5.78 9.12
CA TRP A 171 4.44 5.62 10.23
C TRP A 171 3.18 6.48 10.05
N THR A 172 3.32 7.64 9.43
CA THR A 172 2.18 8.51 9.07
C THR A 172 1.29 7.80 8.05
N ASN A 173 1.88 7.26 6.98
CA ASN A 173 1.15 6.52 5.95
C ASN A 173 0.50 5.25 6.52
N PHE A 174 1.20 4.52 7.39
CA PHE A 174 0.66 3.35 8.08
C PHE A 174 -0.55 3.72 8.95
N ALA A 175 -0.46 4.79 9.73
CA ALA A 175 -1.58 5.29 10.53
C ALA A 175 -2.79 5.68 9.67
N VAL A 176 -2.56 6.28 8.49
CA VAL A 176 -3.63 6.59 7.52
C VAL A 176 -4.31 5.32 7.02
N VAL A 177 -3.55 4.27 6.68
CA VAL A 177 -4.13 2.97 6.25
C VAL A 177 -5.03 2.38 7.34
N VAL A 178 -4.58 2.40 8.59
CA VAL A 178 -5.39 1.94 9.74
C VAL A 178 -6.65 2.80 9.89
N GLY A 179 -6.50 4.13 9.85
CA GLY A 179 -7.61 5.08 9.97
C GLY A 179 -8.68 4.87 8.90
N ILE A 180 -8.27 4.71 7.63
CA ILE A 180 -9.20 4.44 6.53
C ILE A 180 -9.88 3.08 6.71
N THR A 181 -9.15 2.06 7.14
CA THR A 181 -9.73 0.73 7.41
C THR A 181 -10.83 0.80 8.46
N VAL A 182 -10.60 1.52 9.56
CA VAL A 182 -11.58 1.73 10.62
C VAL A 182 -12.77 2.56 10.12
N LEU A 183 -12.51 3.62 9.34
CA LEU A 183 -13.57 4.45 8.75
C LEU A 183 -14.52 3.62 7.89
N PHE A 184 -13.99 2.83 6.95
CA PHE A 184 -14.82 1.98 6.08
C PHE A 184 -15.56 0.90 6.88
N ARG A 185 -14.98 0.42 7.97
CA ARG A 185 -15.68 -0.49 8.87
C ARG A 185 -16.89 0.18 9.51
N VAL A 186 -16.74 1.41 10.01
CA VAL A 186 -17.84 2.19 10.59
C VAL A 186 -18.91 2.47 9.55
N LEU A 187 -18.52 2.92 8.34
CA LEU A 187 -19.45 3.18 7.24
C LEU A 187 -20.25 1.92 6.87
N ALA A 188 -19.60 0.76 6.75
CA ALA A 188 -20.31 -0.49 6.46
C ALA A 188 -21.35 -0.84 7.54
N LEU A 189 -21.02 -0.63 8.82
CA LEU A 189 -21.96 -0.86 9.93
C LEU A 189 -23.11 0.15 9.93
N LEU A 190 -22.85 1.41 9.58
CA LEU A 190 -23.89 2.43 9.45
C LEU A 190 -24.83 2.11 8.28
N SER A 191 -24.29 1.72 7.12
CA SER A 191 -25.11 1.30 5.98
C SER A 191 -26.00 0.11 6.33
N LEU A 192 -25.47 -0.89 7.05
CA LEU A 192 -26.28 -2.01 7.53
C LEU A 192 -27.43 -1.57 8.46
N ARG A 193 -27.21 -0.55 9.28
CA ARG A 193 -28.21 -0.07 10.25
C ARG A 193 -29.29 0.80 9.61
N PHE A 194 -28.91 1.66 8.66
CA PHE A 194 -29.77 2.71 8.13
C PHE A 194 -30.33 2.42 6.73
N ILE A 195 -29.65 1.60 5.94
CA ILE A 195 -30.08 1.24 4.57
C ILE A 195 -30.73 -0.14 4.65
N ASN A 196 -32.05 -0.18 4.50
CA ASN A 196 -32.83 -1.41 4.59
C ASN A 196 -33.54 -1.65 3.25
N HIS A 197 -32.93 -2.47 2.38
CA HIS A 197 -33.54 -2.90 1.10
C HIS A 197 -34.63 -3.97 1.29
N ARG A 198 -35.43 -3.89 2.37
CA ARG A 198 -36.58 -4.78 2.56
C ARG A 198 -37.64 -4.41 1.52
N LYS A 199 -37.76 -5.25 0.48
CA LYS A 199 -38.96 -5.32 -0.35
C LYS A 199 -40.11 -5.81 0.53
N SER A 200 -41.19 -5.01 0.58
CA SER A 200 -42.54 -5.51 0.86
C SER A 200 -43.01 -6.40 -0.29
#